data_AF-A0A7L2GDH8-F1
#
_entry.id   AF-A0A7L2GDH8-F1
#
_cell.length_a   1.000
_cell.length_b   1.000
_cell.length_c   1.000
_cell.angle_alpha   90.00
_cell.angle_beta   90.00
_cell.angle_gamma   90.00
#
_symmetry.space_group_name_H-M   'P 1'
#
loop_
_entity.id
_entity.type
_entity.pdbx_description
1 polymer ?
#
loop_
_entity_poly.entity_id
_entity_poly.type
_entity_poly.pdbx_seq_one_letter_code
_entity_poly.pdbx_strand_id
1 'polypeptide(L)'
;NYPREFYDQYAQSQEKSVVNKMQQKYWKTKQTLIKVTGKKEDEHVVASDADLDAKLELFHSIQRTCMELLKAIELYQKRICFLSQEENELGKFLRSQGSQDKTRAGKMMQATGKALCFSSQQRLALRTPLSRLYQEVETFRYRAISDTWLTVNRMEQYRTEYRGALLWMKDVSQELDPDLYKQMEKFRKVQAQVRHAKLSFDKLKTDVCQKVDLLGASRCNLLSHVLTTYQTTLLHFWEKTSHTMAAIHESFKGYQPYEFTMLKSLQDPVNKLTEKAEKEDPQIESTKSVQDQQSFVMYTASVSNPMKHELMLSRFELPVALRLISLDEENHSKESNYSADNGKDVIPMLQGNCNHKQNSGAVDDLLDLQPEEN
;
A
#
# COMPACT_ATOMS: atom_id res chain seq x y z
N ASN A 1 43.61 35.50 -26.86
CA ASN A 1 43.18 34.18 -26.34
C ASN A 1 44.23 33.62 -25.40
N TYR A 2 44.11 33.91 -24.11
CA TYR A 2 44.91 33.24 -23.07
C TYR A 2 44.28 31.87 -22.76
N PRO A 3 45.05 30.78 -22.59
CA PRO A 3 44.50 29.45 -22.36
C PRO A 3 43.75 29.35 -21.04
N ARG A 4 42.53 28.81 -21.10
CA ARG A 4 41.61 28.58 -19.96
C ARG A 4 42.24 27.73 -18.85
N GLU A 5 43.21 26.91 -19.20
CA GLU A 5 43.91 25.96 -18.32
C GLU A 5 44.76 26.64 -17.24
N PHE A 6 45.32 27.83 -17.49
CA PHE A 6 46.14 28.54 -16.50
C PHE A 6 45.32 29.07 -15.31
N TYR A 7 44.05 29.43 -15.52
CA TYR A 7 43.18 29.92 -14.44
C TYR A 7 42.71 28.78 -13.51
N ASP A 8 42.46 27.59 -14.06
CA ASP A 8 42.02 26.43 -13.27
C ASP A 8 43.15 25.88 -12.38
N GLN A 9 44.41 26.00 -12.81
CA GLN A 9 45.58 25.59 -12.01
C GLN A 9 45.88 26.54 -10.83
N TYR A 10 45.58 27.84 -10.99
CA TYR A 10 45.62 28.83 -9.90
C TYR A 10 44.44 28.69 -8.92
N ALA A 11 43.28 28.25 -9.38
CA ALA A 11 42.13 27.95 -8.52
C ALA A 11 42.38 26.73 -7.61
N GLN A 12 43.01 25.67 -8.13
CA GLN A 12 43.36 24.47 -7.36
C GLN A 12 44.47 24.71 -6.32
N SER A 13 45.40 25.63 -6.58
CA SER A 13 46.53 25.90 -5.66
C SER A 13 46.14 26.76 -4.44
N GLN A 14 45.03 27.51 -4.49
CA GLN A 14 44.54 28.37 -3.38
C GLN A 14 43.37 27.82 -2.57
N GLU A 15 42.83 26.63 -2.88
CA GLU A 15 41.97 25.86 -1.96
C GLU A 15 42.63 25.61 -0.57
N LYS A 16 43.95 25.85 -0.45
CA LYS A 16 44.74 25.64 0.76
C LYS A 16 44.66 26.78 1.80
N SER A 17 44.09 27.95 1.49
CA SER A 17 44.00 29.05 2.47
C SER A 17 42.90 28.80 3.52
N VAL A 18 43.29 28.77 4.81
CA VAL A 18 42.37 28.61 5.95
C VAL A 18 41.24 29.65 5.92
N VAL A 19 41.55 30.88 5.52
CA VAL A 19 40.60 31.99 5.41
C VAL A 19 39.53 31.72 4.36
N ASN A 20 39.93 31.18 3.19
CA ASN A 20 38.99 30.86 2.12
C ASN A 20 38.04 29.73 2.55
N LYS A 21 38.57 28.66 3.17
CA LYS A 21 37.73 27.58 3.73
C LYS A 21 36.76 28.08 4.79
N MET A 22 37.18 29.02 5.63
CA MET A 22 36.33 29.63 6.65
C MET A 22 35.20 30.45 6.01
N GLN A 23 35.49 31.24 4.98
CA GLN A 23 34.49 31.99 4.23
C GLN A 23 33.48 31.07 3.53
N GLN A 24 33.94 30.02 2.87
CA GLN A 24 33.07 29.01 2.25
C GLN A 24 32.12 28.39 3.28
N LYS A 25 32.64 27.97 4.44
CA LYS A 25 31.81 27.44 5.55
C LYS A 25 30.82 28.47 6.06
N TYR A 26 31.23 29.72 6.23
CA TYR A 26 30.34 30.81 6.65
C TYR A 26 29.17 30.98 5.69
N TRP A 27 29.43 31.08 4.39
CA TRP A 27 28.38 31.29 3.39
C TRP A 27 27.46 30.08 3.21
N LYS A 28 28.01 28.87 3.28
CA LYS A 28 27.21 27.64 3.33
C LYS A 28 26.28 27.62 4.54
N THR A 29 26.81 27.96 5.72
CA THR A 29 26.03 28.04 6.96
C THR A 29 24.95 29.13 6.89
N LYS A 30 25.28 30.29 6.33
CA LYS A 30 24.33 31.39 6.11
C LYS A 30 23.20 30.96 5.17
N GLN A 31 23.52 30.25 4.09
CA GLN A 31 22.52 29.67 3.18
C GLN A 31 21.63 28.65 3.91
N THR A 32 22.20 27.75 4.71
CA THR A 32 21.43 26.81 5.53
C THR A 32 20.47 27.55 6.47
N LEU A 33 20.92 28.61 7.13
CA LEU A 33 20.09 29.41 8.02
C LEU A 33 18.95 30.09 7.26
N ILE A 34 19.20 30.63 6.07
CA ILE A 34 18.16 31.24 5.21
C ILE A 34 17.08 30.21 4.87
N LYS A 35 17.47 29.01 4.43
CA LYS A 35 16.55 27.90 4.12
C LYS A 35 15.71 27.50 5.33
N VAL A 36 16.33 27.33 6.51
CA VAL A 36 15.64 26.90 7.74
C VAL A 36 14.74 28.00 8.31
N THR A 37 15.15 29.26 8.22
CA THR A 37 14.37 30.41 8.73
C THR A 37 13.27 30.87 7.77
N GLY A 38 13.16 30.27 6.58
CA GLY A 38 12.15 30.63 5.57
C GLY A 38 12.35 32.04 4.99
N LYS A 39 13.56 32.59 5.07
CA LYS A 39 13.86 33.90 4.47
C LYS A 39 13.80 33.79 2.94
N LYS A 40 13.32 34.86 2.28
CA LYS A 40 13.20 34.89 0.81
C LYS A 40 14.57 34.69 0.16
N GLU A 41 14.64 33.69 -0.71
CA GLU A 41 15.81 33.40 -1.54
C GLU A 41 15.72 34.08 -2.91
N ASP A 42 16.81 34.04 -3.67
CA ASP A 42 16.83 34.54 -5.04
C ASP A 42 15.85 33.76 -5.93
N GLU A 43 14.90 34.47 -6.53
CA GLU A 43 13.77 33.89 -7.25
C GLU A 43 14.21 33.11 -8.49
N HIS A 44 15.24 33.59 -9.20
CA HIS A 44 15.76 32.89 -10.38
C HIS A 44 16.50 31.61 -10.00
N VAL A 45 17.19 31.62 -8.86
CA VAL A 45 17.86 30.42 -8.34
C VAL A 45 16.83 29.38 -7.91
N VAL A 46 15.77 29.79 -7.21
CA VAL A 46 14.64 28.89 -6.87
C VAL A 46 13.99 28.33 -8.13
N ALA A 47 13.65 29.19 -9.10
CA ALA A 47 13.02 28.74 -10.34
C ALA A 47 13.89 27.75 -11.13
N SER A 48 15.22 27.92 -11.12
CA SER A 48 16.14 27.01 -11.81
C SER A 48 16.22 25.59 -11.21
N ASP A 49 15.75 25.43 -9.97
CA ASP A 49 15.74 24.13 -9.29
C ASP A 49 14.43 23.36 -9.50
N ALA A 50 13.39 23.95 -10.12
CA ALA A 50 12.05 23.38 -10.20
C ALA A 50 12.01 21.92 -10.72
N ASP A 51 12.78 21.61 -11.78
CA ASP A 51 12.84 20.24 -12.32
C ASP A 51 13.46 19.24 -11.34
N LEU A 52 14.46 19.68 -10.57
CA LEU A 52 15.08 18.86 -9.55
C LEU A 52 14.14 18.67 -8.35
N ASP A 53 13.43 19.72 -7.95
CA ASP A 53 12.46 19.66 -6.85
C ASP A 53 11.30 18.71 -7.18
N ALA A 54 10.76 18.76 -8.39
CA ALA A 54 9.75 17.80 -8.86
C ALA A 54 10.28 16.35 -8.81
N LYS A 55 11.56 16.14 -9.13
CA LYS A 55 12.22 14.84 -9.00
C LYS A 55 12.36 14.37 -7.56
N LEU A 56 12.68 15.27 -6.63
CA LEU A 56 12.75 14.95 -5.20
C LEU A 56 11.38 14.62 -4.62
N GLU A 57 10.33 15.30 -5.08
CA GLU A 57 8.96 14.96 -4.71
C GLU A 57 8.58 13.53 -5.15
N LEU A 58 8.94 13.14 -6.37
CA LEU A 58 8.74 11.76 -6.84
C LEU A 58 9.50 10.76 -5.95
N PHE A 59 10.76 11.05 -5.62
CA PHE A 59 11.55 10.22 -4.71
C PHE A 59 10.85 10.06 -3.35
N HIS A 60 10.46 11.15 -2.72
CA HIS A 60 9.77 11.11 -1.42
C HIS A 60 8.42 10.40 -1.47
N SER A 61 7.68 10.56 -2.58
CA SER A 61 6.45 9.80 -2.83
C SER A 61 6.71 8.30 -2.87
N ILE A 62 7.77 7.86 -3.56
CA ILE A 62 8.19 6.44 -3.57
C ILE A 62 8.52 5.96 -2.16
N GLN A 63 9.31 6.72 -1.39
CA GLN A 63 9.66 6.34 -0.02
C GLN A 63 8.43 6.18 0.88
N ARG A 64 7.53 7.17 0.84
CA ARG A 64 6.33 7.23 1.68
C ARG A 64 5.37 6.09 1.35
N THR A 65 5.02 5.96 0.08
CA THR A 65 4.02 4.97 -0.35
C THR A 65 4.51 3.53 -0.19
N CYS A 66 5.82 3.26 -0.30
CA CYS A 66 6.37 1.94 0.06
C CYS A 66 6.24 1.65 1.57
N MET A 67 6.41 2.63 2.45
CA MET A 67 6.21 2.45 3.90
C MET A 67 4.74 2.25 4.25
N GLU A 68 3.85 3.03 3.64
CA GLU A 68 2.40 2.88 3.81
C GLU A 68 1.93 1.51 3.34
N LEU A 69 2.46 1.01 2.22
CA LEU A 69 2.17 -0.33 1.74
C LEU A 69 2.57 -1.42 2.74
N LEU A 70 3.75 -1.32 3.38
CA LEU A 70 4.16 -2.28 4.42
C LEU A 70 3.17 -2.29 5.60
N LYS A 71 2.78 -1.10 6.09
CA LYS A 71 1.79 -0.96 7.17
C LYS A 71 0.45 -1.57 6.78
N ALA A 72 0.01 -1.34 5.54
CA ALA A 72 -1.24 -1.89 5.01
C ALA A 72 -1.19 -3.43 4.93
N ILE A 73 -0.08 -4.00 4.44
CA ILE A 73 0.11 -5.45 4.37
C ILE A 73 0.09 -6.08 5.77
N GLU A 74 0.78 -5.47 6.74
CA GLU A 74 0.81 -5.96 8.12
C GLU A 74 -0.59 -5.96 8.75
N LEU A 75 -1.31 -4.85 8.62
CA LEU A 75 -2.68 -4.73 9.12
C LEU A 75 -3.62 -5.73 8.44
N TYR A 76 -3.49 -5.89 7.13
CA TYR A 76 -4.31 -6.83 6.36
C TYR A 76 -4.05 -8.28 6.76
N GLN A 77 -2.79 -8.68 6.96
CA GLN A 77 -2.46 -10.02 7.46
C GLN A 77 -3.06 -10.29 8.85
N LYS A 78 -3.01 -9.31 9.77
CA LYS A 78 -3.66 -9.43 11.09
C LYS A 78 -5.16 -9.65 10.94
N ARG A 79 -5.83 -8.85 10.10
CA ARG A 79 -7.28 -8.97 9.84
C ARG A 79 -7.66 -10.31 9.21
N ILE A 80 -6.87 -10.82 8.27
CA ILE A 80 -7.07 -12.16 7.68
C ILE A 80 -7.06 -13.22 8.78
N CYS A 81 -6.06 -13.19 9.68
CA CYS A 81 -5.98 -14.16 10.77
C CYS A 81 -7.21 -14.12 11.68
N PHE A 82 -7.59 -12.93 12.16
CA PHE A 82 -8.74 -12.78 13.04
C PHE A 82 -10.03 -13.24 12.37
N LEU A 83 -10.30 -12.77 11.14
CA LEU A 83 -11.51 -13.16 10.42
C LEU A 83 -11.57 -14.68 10.17
N SER A 84 -10.44 -15.30 9.82
CA SER A 84 -10.39 -16.76 9.66
C SER A 84 -10.60 -17.51 10.98
N GLN A 85 -10.14 -16.98 12.11
CA GLN A 85 -10.40 -17.60 13.42
C GLN A 85 -11.89 -17.54 13.75
N GLU A 86 -12.52 -16.37 13.65
CA GLU A 86 -13.94 -16.19 13.94
C GLU A 86 -14.85 -17.03 13.02
N GLU A 87 -14.57 -17.03 11.71
CA GLU A 87 -15.34 -17.85 10.76
C GLU A 87 -15.18 -19.34 11.03
N ASN A 88 -13.98 -19.79 11.44
CA ASN A 88 -13.74 -21.18 11.78
C ASN A 88 -14.48 -21.60 13.06
N GLU A 89 -14.53 -20.75 14.08
CA GLU A 89 -15.31 -21.01 15.30
C GLU A 89 -16.81 -21.03 15.02
N LEU A 90 -17.31 -20.13 14.17
CA LEU A 90 -18.70 -20.18 13.69
C LEU A 90 -18.98 -21.48 12.94
N GLY A 91 -18.08 -21.92 12.07
CA GLY A 91 -18.19 -23.19 11.35
C GLY A 91 -18.27 -24.41 12.28
N LYS A 92 -17.43 -24.44 13.32
CA LYS A 92 -17.48 -25.48 14.36
C LYS A 92 -18.79 -25.45 15.15
N PHE A 93 -19.25 -24.26 15.52
CA PHE A 93 -20.50 -24.08 16.24
C PHE A 93 -21.69 -24.62 15.44
N LEU A 94 -21.83 -24.23 14.17
CA LEU A 94 -22.91 -24.72 13.30
C LEU A 94 -22.89 -26.25 13.14
N ARG A 95 -21.70 -26.85 13.02
CA ARG A 95 -21.57 -28.32 12.98
C ARG A 95 -22.03 -28.98 14.28
N SER A 96 -21.73 -28.38 15.43
CA SER A 96 -22.12 -28.88 16.74
C SER A 96 -23.62 -28.73 17.03
N GLN A 97 -24.27 -27.66 16.54
CA GLN A 97 -25.72 -27.50 16.67
C GLN A 97 -26.45 -28.38 15.66
N GLY A 98 -25.95 -28.43 14.42
CA GLY A 98 -26.51 -29.25 13.36
C GLY A 98 -26.42 -30.75 13.62
N SER A 99 -25.49 -31.22 14.46
CA SER A 99 -25.45 -32.64 14.88
C SER A 99 -26.52 -33.01 15.90
N GLN A 100 -27.07 -32.03 16.61
CA GLN A 100 -28.16 -32.22 17.58
C GLN A 100 -29.53 -32.15 16.91
N ASP A 101 -29.65 -31.41 15.80
CA ASP A 101 -30.87 -31.28 15.01
C ASP A 101 -30.93 -32.33 13.89
N LYS A 102 -31.93 -33.23 13.95
CA LYS A 102 -32.12 -34.29 12.95
C LYS A 102 -32.91 -33.83 11.72
N THR A 103 -33.42 -32.60 11.71
CA THR A 103 -34.19 -32.05 10.60
C THR A 103 -33.27 -31.67 9.42
N ARG A 104 -33.88 -31.22 8.31
CA ARG A 104 -33.13 -30.65 7.18
C ARG A 104 -32.33 -29.41 7.58
N ALA A 105 -32.83 -28.63 8.57
CA ALA A 105 -32.10 -27.48 9.09
C ALA A 105 -30.78 -27.91 9.75
N GLY A 106 -30.78 -29.00 10.52
CA GLY A 106 -29.55 -29.57 11.08
C GLY A 106 -28.54 -30.03 10.02
N LYS A 107 -29.01 -30.70 8.96
CA LYS A 107 -28.16 -31.06 7.81
C LYS A 107 -27.58 -29.83 7.11
N MET A 108 -28.38 -28.77 6.93
CA MET A 108 -27.94 -27.50 6.36
C MET A 108 -26.88 -26.83 7.24
N MET A 109 -27.10 -26.76 8.55
CA MET A 109 -26.13 -26.21 9.50
C MET A 109 -24.79 -26.97 9.46
N GLN A 110 -24.81 -28.30 9.37
CA GLN A 110 -23.57 -29.08 9.24
C GLN A 110 -22.84 -28.80 7.93
N ALA A 111 -23.55 -28.75 6.80
CA ALA A 111 -22.96 -28.46 5.49
C ALA A 111 -22.38 -27.04 5.45
N THR A 112 -23.14 -26.03 5.87
CA THR A 112 -22.69 -24.65 5.99
C THR A 112 -21.49 -24.54 6.94
N GLY A 113 -21.54 -25.21 8.09
CA GLY A 113 -20.44 -25.18 9.05
C GLY A 113 -19.15 -25.81 8.50
N LYS A 114 -19.24 -26.92 7.75
CA LYS A 114 -18.10 -27.49 7.01
C LYS A 114 -17.53 -26.48 5.99
N ALA A 115 -18.39 -25.80 5.22
CA ALA A 115 -17.96 -24.82 4.23
C ALA A 115 -17.31 -23.57 4.84
N LEU A 116 -17.81 -23.07 5.98
CA LEU A 116 -17.17 -21.96 6.70
C LEU A 116 -15.79 -22.33 7.24
N CYS A 117 -15.64 -23.53 7.81
CA CYS A 117 -14.32 -24.03 8.19
C CYS A 117 -13.38 -24.13 6.98
N PHE A 118 -13.85 -24.64 5.85
CA PHE A 118 -13.06 -24.68 4.61
C PHE A 118 -12.67 -23.28 4.11
N SER A 119 -13.62 -22.36 4.02
CA SER A 119 -13.41 -20.96 3.63
C SER A 119 -12.33 -20.29 4.50
N SER A 120 -12.40 -20.49 5.82
CA SER A 120 -11.44 -19.92 6.75
C SER A 120 -10.00 -20.37 6.49
N GLN A 121 -9.81 -21.67 6.19
CA GLN A 121 -8.52 -22.28 5.87
C GLN A 121 -8.01 -21.79 4.51
N GLN A 122 -8.88 -21.73 3.51
CA GLN A 122 -8.55 -21.20 2.20
C GLN A 122 -8.12 -19.73 2.26
N ARG A 123 -8.76 -18.90 3.10
CA ARG A 123 -8.34 -17.50 3.29
C ARG A 123 -6.94 -17.39 3.90
N LEU A 124 -6.57 -18.29 4.82
CA LEU A 124 -5.23 -18.29 5.43
C LEU A 124 -4.11 -18.53 4.41
N ALA A 125 -4.40 -19.17 3.27
CA ALA A 125 -3.43 -19.35 2.19
C ALA A 125 -2.94 -18.01 1.60
N LEU A 126 -3.70 -16.91 1.75
CA LEU A 126 -3.31 -15.56 1.33
C LEU A 126 -2.11 -15.02 2.12
N ARG A 127 -1.84 -15.54 3.32
CA ARG A 127 -0.75 -15.05 4.16
C ARG A 127 0.63 -15.27 3.53
N THR A 128 0.82 -16.39 2.84
CA THR A 128 2.11 -16.71 2.20
C THR A 128 2.52 -15.68 1.14
N PRO A 129 1.70 -15.39 0.11
CA PRO A 129 2.05 -14.35 -0.86
C PRO A 129 2.10 -12.95 -0.25
N LEU A 130 1.29 -12.63 0.76
CA LEU A 130 1.36 -11.34 1.46
C LEU A 130 2.68 -11.18 2.25
N SER A 131 3.15 -12.24 2.91
CA SER A 131 4.44 -12.24 3.59
C SER A 131 5.59 -12.05 2.59
N ARG A 132 5.48 -12.66 1.40
CA ARG A 132 6.47 -12.46 0.33
C ARG A 132 6.47 -11.00 -0.17
N LEU A 133 5.29 -10.43 -0.40
CA LEU A 133 5.13 -9.03 -0.77
C LEU A 133 5.75 -8.09 0.27
N TYR A 134 5.50 -8.34 1.55
CA TYR A 134 6.10 -7.57 2.65
C TYR A 134 7.63 -7.59 2.58
N GLN A 135 8.24 -8.78 2.52
CA GLN A 135 9.70 -8.94 2.50
C GLN A 135 10.36 -8.26 1.31
N GLU A 136 9.73 -8.35 0.14
CA GLU A 136 10.25 -7.74 -1.10
C GLU A 136 10.18 -6.21 -1.03
N VAL A 137 9.07 -5.63 -0.58
CA VAL A 137 8.94 -4.17 -0.38
C VAL A 137 9.89 -3.68 0.71
N GLU A 138 10.05 -4.45 1.79
CA GLU A 138 10.98 -4.14 2.88
C GLU A 138 12.43 -4.12 2.39
N THR A 139 12.84 -5.15 1.63
CA THR A 139 14.18 -5.22 1.03
C THR A 139 14.41 -4.06 0.06
N PHE A 140 13.44 -3.75 -0.79
CA PHE A 140 13.51 -2.61 -1.71
C PHE A 140 13.72 -1.28 -0.95
N ARG A 141 13.04 -1.10 0.18
CA ARG A 141 13.24 0.08 1.03
C ARG A 141 14.63 0.14 1.63
N TYR A 142 15.08 -0.92 2.28
CA TYR A 142 16.39 -0.92 2.96
C TYR A 142 17.57 -0.87 1.99
N ARG A 143 17.42 -1.35 0.76
CA ARG A 143 18.49 -1.39 -0.24
C ARG A 143 18.39 -0.22 -1.23
N ALA A 144 17.38 -0.22 -2.09
CA ALA A 144 17.30 0.69 -3.22
C ALA A 144 16.94 2.13 -2.82
N ILE A 145 15.96 2.28 -1.92
CA ILE A 145 15.57 3.61 -1.42
C ILE A 145 16.69 4.21 -0.57
N SER A 146 17.32 3.44 0.32
CA SER A 146 18.45 3.93 1.14
C SER A 146 19.65 4.38 0.30
N ASP A 147 20.03 3.63 -0.74
CA ASP A 147 21.12 4.04 -1.65
C ASP A 147 20.81 5.35 -2.39
N THR A 148 19.58 5.47 -2.90
CA THR A 148 19.13 6.69 -3.58
C THR A 148 19.12 7.87 -2.60
N TRP A 149 18.66 7.64 -1.37
CA TRP A 149 18.65 8.64 -0.29
C TRP A 149 20.04 9.20 0.00
N LEU A 150 21.08 8.35 0.06
CA LEU A 150 22.46 8.80 0.28
C LEU A 150 22.95 9.73 -0.83
N THR A 151 22.53 9.48 -2.07
CA THR A 151 22.89 10.30 -3.22
C THR A 151 22.13 11.63 -3.21
N VAL A 152 20.83 11.59 -2.91
CA VAL A 152 19.98 12.78 -2.71
C VAL A 152 20.52 13.68 -1.61
N ASN A 153 20.91 13.12 -0.46
CA ASN A 153 21.45 13.89 0.66
C ASN A 153 22.79 14.56 0.28
N ARG A 154 23.65 13.84 -0.45
CA ARG A 154 24.89 14.43 -0.99
C ARG A 154 24.58 15.58 -1.95
N MET A 155 23.65 15.37 -2.87
CA MET A 155 23.22 16.40 -3.82
C MET A 155 22.68 17.65 -3.11
N GLU A 156 21.81 17.51 -2.10
CA GLU A 156 21.29 18.64 -1.30
C GLU A 156 22.39 19.45 -0.58
N GLN A 157 23.46 18.77 -0.14
CA GLN A 157 24.63 19.46 0.43
C GLN A 157 25.36 20.32 -0.62
N TYR A 158 25.54 19.80 -1.84
CA TYR A 158 26.16 20.55 -2.94
C TYR A 158 25.25 21.66 -3.48
N ARG A 159 23.93 21.46 -3.50
CA ARG A 159 22.94 22.50 -3.78
C ARG A 159 23.10 23.67 -2.82
N THR A 160 23.14 23.37 -1.52
CA THR A 160 23.32 24.37 -0.46
C THR A 160 24.67 25.10 -0.60
N GLU A 161 25.73 24.37 -0.94
CA GLU A 161 27.06 24.96 -1.14
C GLU A 161 27.12 25.88 -2.37
N TYR A 162 26.52 25.46 -3.49
CA TYR A 162 26.40 26.29 -4.69
C TYR A 162 25.60 27.57 -4.42
N ARG A 163 24.44 27.46 -3.76
CA ARG A 163 23.62 28.63 -3.40
C ARG A 163 24.33 29.56 -2.40
N GLY A 164 25.08 29.00 -1.44
CA GLY A 164 25.95 29.78 -0.56
C GLY A 164 27.06 30.53 -1.32
N ALA A 165 27.69 29.88 -2.31
CA ALA A 165 28.69 30.53 -3.16
C ALA A 165 28.08 31.65 -4.04
N LEU A 166 26.85 31.48 -4.54
CA LEU A 166 26.12 32.53 -5.25
C LEU A 166 25.82 33.73 -4.35
N LEU A 167 25.37 33.50 -3.11
CA LEU A 167 25.17 34.56 -2.12
C LEU A 167 26.46 35.32 -1.85
N TRP A 168 27.58 34.60 -1.72
CA TRP A 168 28.88 35.22 -1.54
C TRP A 168 29.29 36.07 -2.74
N MET A 169 29.08 35.56 -3.96
CA MET A 169 29.38 36.29 -5.19
C MET A 169 28.54 37.56 -5.29
N LYS A 170 27.26 37.50 -4.91
CA LYS A 170 26.36 38.66 -4.87
C LYS A 170 26.88 39.73 -3.89
N ASP A 171 27.21 39.34 -2.67
CA ASP A 171 27.77 40.23 -1.64
C ASP A 171 29.05 40.94 -2.11
N VAL A 172 30.02 40.19 -2.66
CA VAL A 172 31.27 40.77 -3.16
C VAL A 172 31.03 41.63 -4.41
N SER A 173 30.03 41.33 -5.24
CA SER A 173 29.72 42.15 -6.42
C SER A 173 29.09 43.51 -6.09
N GLN A 174 28.37 43.61 -4.97
CA GLN A 174 27.74 44.87 -4.53
C GLN A 174 28.75 45.88 -4.00
N GLU A 175 29.86 45.41 -3.44
CA GLU A 175 30.95 46.23 -2.89
C GLU A 175 32.10 46.43 -3.89
N LEU A 176 31.92 46.06 -5.16
CA LEU A 176 33.00 45.99 -6.14
C LEU A 176 33.28 47.34 -6.79
N ASP A 177 34.50 47.84 -6.58
CA ASP A 177 35.12 48.95 -7.30
C ASP A 177 36.14 48.39 -8.32
N PRO A 178 35.90 48.55 -9.65
CA PRO A 178 36.78 48.07 -10.70
C PRO A 178 38.20 48.65 -10.66
N ASP A 179 38.39 49.83 -10.07
CA ASP A 179 39.69 50.51 -10.01
C ASP A 179 40.56 49.99 -8.85
N LEU A 180 39.95 49.25 -7.91
CA LEU A 180 40.62 48.59 -6.79
C LEU A 180 41.01 47.14 -7.14
N TYR A 181 42.24 46.96 -7.62
CA TYR A 181 42.80 45.65 -8.00
C TYR A 181 42.55 44.51 -6.99
N LYS A 182 42.65 44.80 -5.68
CA LYS A 182 42.42 43.81 -4.61
C LYS A 182 40.98 43.28 -4.57
N GLN A 183 39.99 44.12 -4.86
CA GLN A 183 38.58 43.72 -4.87
C GLN A 183 38.26 42.88 -6.11
N MET A 184 38.80 43.26 -7.28
CA MET A 184 38.71 42.46 -8.50
C MET A 184 39.33 41.06 -8.32
N GLU A 185 40.47 40.96 -7.64
CA GLU A 185 41.08 39.67 -7.34
C GLU A 185 40.23 38.82 -6.37
N LYS A 186 39.62 39.43 -5.35
CA LYS A 186 38.65 38.76 -4.47
C LYS A 186 37.45 38.25 -5.26
N PHE A 187 36.89 39.08 -6.15
CA PHE A 187 35.75 38.72 -7.00
C PHE A 187 36.07 37.53 -7.91
N ARG A 188 37.21 37.54 -8.60
CA ARG A 188 37.66 36.41 -9.45
C ARG A 188 37.76 35.10 -8.67
N LYS A 189 38.25 35.14 -7.42
CA LYS A 189 38.33 33.96 -6.54
C LYS A 189 36.96 33.41 -6.19
N VAL A 190 36.01 34.26 -5.80
CA VAL A 190 34.64 33.83 -5.52
C VAL A 190 33.96 33.30 -6.77
N GLN A 191 34.18 33.94 -7.93
CA GLN A 191 33.67 33.46 -9.21
C GLN A 191 34.22 32.08 -9.58
N ALA A 192 35.50 31.79 -9.30
CA ALA A 192 36.08 30.46 -9.48
C ALA A 192 35.41 29.43 -8.56
N GLN A 193 35.16 29.78 -7.29
CA GLN A 193 34.45 28.92 -6.34
C GLN A 193 33.03 28.59 -6.79
N VAL A 194 32.29 29.59 -7.29
CA VAL A 194 30.93 29.41 -7.83
C VAL A 194 30.94 28.42 -9.00
N ARG A 195 31.90 28.56 -9.93
CA ARG A 195 32.05 27.64 -11.06
C ARG A 195 32.33 26.21 -10.59
N HIS A 196 33.21 26.03 -9.62
CA HIS A 196 33.54 24.71 -9.07
C HIS A 196 32.36 24.06 -8.33
N ALA A 197 31.68 24.83 -7.48
CA ALA A 197 30.50 24.36 -6.75
C ALA A 197 29.36 23.99 -7.72
N LYS A 198 29.14 24.80 -8.76
CA LYS A 198 28.15 24.52 -9.81
C LYS A 198 28.45 23.21 -10.54
N LEU A 199 29.68 22.99 -10.97
CA LEU A 199 30.07 21.76 -11.67
C LEU A 199 29.82 20.51 -10.80
N SER A 200 30.11 20.61 -9.51
CA SER A 200 29.87 19.51 -8.56
C SER A 200 28.38 19.26 -8.33
N PHE A 201 27.59 20.34 -8.23
CA PHE A 201 26.14 20.26 -8.09
C PHE A 201 25.46 19.69 -9.35
N ASP A 202 25.80 20.17 -10.54
CA ASP A 202 25.20 19.73 -11.81
C ASP A 202 25.45 18.24 -12.07
N LYS A 203 26.62 17.74 -11.68
CA LYS A 203 26.93 16.31 -11.73
C LYS A 203 25.98 15.50 -10.84
N LEU A 204 25.86 15.87 -9.56
CA LEU A 204 24.98 15.18 -8.62
C LEU A 204 23.49 15.35 -8.93
N LYS A 205 23.09 16.49 -9.51
CA LYS A 205 21.73 16.70 -10.04
C LYS A 205 21.40 15.63 -11.09
N THR A 206 22.31 15.39 -12.03
CA THR A 206 22.16 14.35 -13.05
C THR A 206 22.08 12.95 -12.43
N ASP A 207 23.00 12.64 -11.49
CA ASP A 207 23.04 11.35 -10.81
C ASP A 207 21.72 11.07 -10.05
N VAL A 208 21.18 12.07 -9.34
CA VAL A 208 19.89 11.96 -8.64
C VAL A 208 18.75 11.71 -9.61
N CYS A 209 18.65 12.49 -10.70
CA CYS A 209 17.58 12.32 -11.68
C CYS A 209 17.54 10.89 -12.23
N GLN A 210 18.69 10.36 -12.64
CA GLN A 210 18.83 9.01 -13.18
C GLN A 210 18.51 7.94 -12.14
N LYS A 211 19.03 8.07 -10.91
CA LYS A 211 18.74 7.12 -9.83
C LYS A 211 17.26 7.08 -9.48
N VAL A 212 16.60 8.23 -9.44
CA VAL A 212 15.16 8.30 -9.13
C VAL A 212 14.32 7.68 -10.26
N ASP A 213 14.70 7.85 -11.53
CA ASP A 213 14.03 7.15 -12.65
C ASP A 213 14.16 5.64 -12.54
N LEU A 214 15.39 5.16 -12.31
CA LEU A 214 15.66 3.75 -12.14
C LEU A 214 14.93 3.18 -10.91
N LEU A 215 14.86 3.94 -9.82
CA LEU A 215 14.12 3.56 -8.62
C LEU A 215 12.63 3.43 -8.90
N GLY A 216 12.04 4.37 -9.65
CA GLY A 216 10.64 4.31 -10.09
C GLY A 216 10.37 3.07 -10.94
N ALA A 217 11.20 2.82 -11.97
CA ALA A 217 11.08 1.65 -12.83
C ALA A 217 11.25 0.33 -12.04
N SER A 218 12.24 0.26 -11.15
CA SER A 218 12.50 -0.90 -10.30
C SER A 218 11.32 -1.20 -9.37
N ARG A 219 10.70 -0.16 -8.78
CA ARG A 219 9.49 -0.32 -7.98
C ARG A 219 8.34 -0.93 -8.79
N CYS A 220 8.09 -0.43 -9.99
CA CYS A 220 7.03 -0.97 -10.86
C CYS A 220 7.30 -2.45 -11.17
N ASN A 221 8.52 -2.80 -11.57
CA ASN A 221 8.88 -4.17 -11.89
C ASN A 221 8.72 -5.11 -10.68
N LEU A 222 9.14 -4.68 -9.50
CA LEU A 222 8.97 -5.41 -8.25
C LEU A 222 7.50 -5.71 -7.97
N LEU A 223 6.66 -4.67 -8.01
CA LEU A 223 5.25 -4.79 -7.68
C LEU A 223 4.49 -5.64 -8.70
N SER A 224 4.71 -5.42 -9.99
CA SER A 224 4.07 -6.20 -11.06
C SER A 224 4.35 -7.70 -10.92
N HIS A 225 5.58 -8.08 -10.56
CA HIS A 225 5.93 -9.48 -10.36
C HIS A 225 5.33 -10.05 -9.07
N VAL A 226 5.55 -9.38 -7.93
CA VAL A 226 5.22 -9.95 -6.62
C VAL A 226 3.71 -9.94 -6.33
N LEU A 227 2.95 -8.97 -6.87
CA LEU A 227 1.50 -8.92 -6.71
C LEU A 227 0.77 -10.02 -7.48
N THR A 228 1.36 -10.54 -8.56
CA THR A 228 0.73 -11.58 -9.39
C THR A 228 0.37 -12.82 -8.56
N THR A 229 1.29 -13.31 -7.73
CA THR A 229 1.04 -14.49 -6.88
C THR A 229 -0.06 -14.23 -5.84
N TYR A 230 -0.08 -13.02 -5.25
CA TYR A 230 -1.15 -12.61 -4.33
C TYR A 230 -2.51 -12.58 -5.03
N GLN A 231 -2.58 -11.94 -6.20
CA GLN A 231 -3.81 -11.82 -6.98
C GLN A 231 -4.36 -13.19 -7.39
N THR A 232 -3.52 -14.08 -7.92
CA THR A 232 -3.93 -15.44 -8.31
C THR A 232 -4.45 -16.23 -7.11
N THR A 233 -3.79 -16.13 -5.96
CA THR A 233 -4.23 -16.80 -4.73
C THR A 233 -5.57 -16.25 -4.24
N LEU A 234 -5.78 -14.94 -4.35
CA LEU A 234 -7.03 -14.28 -3.98
C LEU A 234 -8.19 -14.72 -4.87
N LEU A 235 -7.98 -14.80 -6.18
CA LEU A 235 -8.98 -15.28 -7.13
C LEU A 235 -9.35 -16.75 -6.83
N HIS A 236 -8.34 -17.60 -6.60
CA HIS A 236 -8.57 -19.01 -6.26
C HIS A 236 -9.34 -19.20 -4.96
N PHE A 237 -9.07 -18.35 -3.96
CA PHE A 237 -9.83 -18.33 -2.72
C PHE A 237 -11.31 -18.04 -2.98
N TRP A 238 -11.62 -16.98 -3.73
CA TRP A 238 -13.00 -16.61 -4.05
C TRP A 238 -13.70 -17.66 -4.91
N GLU A 239 -13.01 -18.20 -5.90
CA GLU A 239 -13.53 -19.24 -6.77
C GLU A 239 -13.93 -20.47 -5.94
N LYS A 240 -13.01 -21.03 -5.16
CA LYS A 240 -13.28 -22.24 -4.37
C LYS A 240 -14.40 -22.04 -3.36
N THR A 241 -14.39 -20.93 -2.64
CA THR A 241 -15.39 -20.66 -1.60
C THR A 241 -16.78 -20.41 -2.18
N SER A 242 -16.86 -19.68 -3.29
CA SER A 242 -18.10 -19.45 -4.03
C SER A 242 -18.71 -20.77 -4.53
N HIS A 243 -17.90 -21.63 -5.16
CA HIS A 243 -18.36 -22.94 -5.63
C HIS A 243 -18.91 -23.81 -4.49
N THR A 244 -18.21 -23.87 -3.34
CA THR A 244 -18.69 -24.62 -2.18
C THR A 244 -20.02 -24.05 -1.65
N MET A 245 -20.14 -22.72 -1.56
CA MET A 245 -21.35 -22.10 -1.04
C MET A 245 -22.55 -22.24 -2.01
N ALA A 246 -22.30 -22.16 -3.32
CA ALA A 246 -23.31 -22.38 -4.36
C ALA A 246 -23.84 -23.83 -4.35
N ALA A 247 -22.95 -24.82 -4.17
CA ALA A 247 -23.36 -26.22 -4.05
C ALA A 247 -24.29 -26.44 -2.83
N ILE A 248 -24.01 -25.79 -1.70
CA ILE A 248 -24.89 -25.83 -0.53
C ILE A 248 -26.22 -25.15 -0.84
N HIS A 249 -26.21 -23.98 -1.44
CA HIS A 249 -27.43 -23.26 -1.80
C HIS A 249 -28.36 -24.13 -2.68
N GLU A 250 -27.82 -24.77 -3.71
CA GLU A 250 -28.61 -25.65 -4.59
C GLU A 250 -29.08 -26.92 -3.85
N SER A 251 -28.26 -27.51 -2.98
CA SER A 251 -28.65 -28.70 -2.19
C SER A 251 -29.82 -28.45 -1.22
N PHE A 252 -29.97 -27.21 -0.75
CA PHE A 252 -31.02 -26.82 0.19
C PHE A 252 -32.11 -25.94 -0.45
N LYS A 253 -32.13 -25.83 -1.78
CA LYS A 253 -33.16 -25.12 -2.53
C LYS A 253 -34.54 -25.77 -2.35
N GLY A 254 -35.59 -24.96 -2.38
CA GLY A 254 -36.98 -25.42 -2.19
C GLY A 254 -37.49 -25.33 -0.75
N TYR A 255 -38.74 -24.89 -0.62
CA TYR A 255 -39.47 -24.73 0.65
C TYR A 255 -39.75 -26.10 1.28
N GLN A 256 -39.43 -26.28 2.56
CA GLN A 256 -39.95 -27.40 3.34
C GLN A 256 -41.12 -26.89 4.18
N PRO A 257 -42.36 -27.34 3.92
CA PRO A 257 -43.45 -27.08 4.84
C PRO A 257 -43.07 -27.64 6.20
N TYR A 258 -43.13 -26.79 7.23
CA TYR A 258 -43.02 -27.24 8.61
C TYR A 258 -44.24 -28.13 8.89
N GLU A 259 -44.08 -29.45 8.79
CA GLU A 259 -45.13 -30.39 9.19
C GLU A 259 -45.28 -30.29 10.70
N PHE A 260 -46.25 -29.48 11.14
CA PHE A 260 -46.83 -29.65 12.47
C PHE A 260 -47.20 -31.12 12.59
N THR A 261 -46.88 -31.74 13.73
CA THR A 261 -47.56 -32.96 14.16
C THR A 261 -49.03 -32.59 14.43
N MET A 262 -49.79 -32.33 13.38
CA MET A 262 -51.21 -32.08 13.47
C MET A 262 -51.90 -33.41 13.73
N LEU A 263 -52.89 -33.38 14.62
CA LEU A 263 -53.88 -34.44 14.73
C LEU A 263 -54.34 -34.83 13.32
N LYS A 264 -54.35 -36.14 12.99
CA LYS A 264 -54.65 -36.69 11.65
C LYS A 264 -55.88 -36.05 10.97
N SER A 265 -56.82 -35.50 11.73
CA SER A 265 -58.02 -34.81 11.24
C SER A 265 -57.78 -33.46 10.55
N LEU A 266 -56.61 -32.83 10.73
CA LEU A 266 -56.29 -31.52 10.15
C LEU A 266 -55.32 -31.60 8.94
N GLN A 267 -54.89 -32.80 8.58
CA GLN A 267 -53.94 -33.03 7.49
C GLN A 267 -54.61 -32.82 6.11
N ASP A 268 -55.84 -33.31 5.92
CA ASP A 268 -56.58 -33.17 4.65
C ASP A 268 -56.96 -31.72 4.28
N PRO A 269 -57.42 -30.85 5.22
CA PRO A 269 -57.67 -29.44 4.92
C PRO A 269 -56.42 -28.65 4.55
N VAL A 270 -55.27 -28.97 5.17
CA VAL A 270 -54.02 -28.24 4.91
C VAL A 270 -53.39 -28.64 3.59
N ASN A 271 -53.40 -29.93 3.23
CA ASN A 271 -52.91 -30.38 1.92
C ASN A 271 -53.65 -29.69 0.76
N LYS A 272 -54.97 -29.48 0.89
CA LYS A 272 -55.78 -28.74 -0.10
C LYS A 272 -55.49 -27.24 -0.16
N LEU A 273 -54.91 -26.65 0.89
CA LEU A 273 -54.47 -25.26 0.91
C LEU A 273 -53.06 -25.13 0.31
N THR A 274 -52.18 -26.08 0.58
CA THR A 274 -50.82 -26.14 0.00
C THR A 274 -50.85 -26.34 -1.52
N GLU A 275 -51.71 -27.24 -2.02
CA GLU A 275 -51.91 -27.45 -3.47
C GLU A 275 -52.49 -26.22 -4.20
N LYS A 276 -53.13 -25.30 -3.48
CA LYS A 276 -53.62 -24.03 -4.04
C LYS A 276 -52.52 -22.96 -4.08
N ALA A 277 -51.67 -22.91 -3.05
CA ALA A 277 -50.52 -22.01 -3.02
C ALA A 277 -49.48 -22.36 -4.10
N GLU A 278 -49.23 -23.64 -4.35
CA GLU A 278 -48.30 -24.09 -5.41
C GLU A 278 -48.81 -23.78 -6.84
N LYS A 279 -50.12 -23.55 -7.01
CA LYS A 279 -50.73 -23.23 -8.32
C LYS A 279 -50.87 -21.72 -8.57
N GLU A 280 -50.80 -20.88 -7.54
CA GLU A 280 -50.98 -19.43 -7.65
C GLU A 280 -49.66 -18.64 -7.75
N ASP A 281 -48.49 -19.26 -7.57
CA ASP A 281 -47.20 -18.57 -7.53
C ASP A 281 -46.28 -18.62 -8.78
N PRO A 282 -46.76 -18.54 -10.05
CA PRO A 282 -45.84 -18.28 -11.18
C PRO A 282 -45.49 -16.80 -11.40
N GLN A 283 -46.21 -15.84 -10.81
CA GLN A 283 -46.07 -14.41 -11.19
C GLN A 283 -45.33 -13.52 -10.18
N ILE A 284 -45.30 -13.85 -8.88
CA ILE A 284 -44.63 -12.99 -7.88
C ILE A 284 -43.12 -13.30 -7.79
N GLU A 285 -42.69 -14.53 -8.11
CA GLU A 285 -41.26 -14.87 -8.20
C GLU A 285 -40.55 -14.18 -9.36
N SER A 286 -41.25 -13.83 -10.44
CA SER A 286 -40.64 -13.16 -11.62
C SER A 286 -40.18 -11.72 -11.34
N THR A 287 -40.81 -11.02 -10.40
CA THR A 287 -40.50 -9.59 -10.13
C THR A 287 -39.49 -9.41 -9.00
N LYS A 288 -39.45 -10.33 -8.03
CA LYS A 288 -38.40 -10.35 -6.97
C LYS A 288 -37.10 -10.99 -7.46
N SER A 289 -37.16 -12.05 -8.26
CA SER A 289 -35.96 -12.69 -8.82
C SER A 289 -35.18 -11.78 -9.76
N VAL A 290 -35.84 -10.89 -10.54
CA VAL A 290 -35.14 -9.95 -11.42
C VAL A 290 -34.40 -8.87 -10.62
N GLN A 291 -34.91 -8.47 -9.46
CA GLN A 291 -34.32 -7.42 -8.63
C GLN A 291 -33.18 -7.95 -7.74
N ASP A 292 -33.29 -9.20 -7.26
CA ASP A 292 -32.21 -9.90 -6.55
C ASP A 292 -31.15 -10.47 -7.50
N GLN A 293 -31.51 -10.87 -8.72
CA GLN A 293 -30.53 -11.16 -9.76
C GLN A 293 -29.84 -9.89 -10.25
N GLN A 294 -30.51 -8.74 -10.32
CA GLN A 294 -29.83 -7.47 -10.65
C GLN A 294 -28.87 -7.01 -9.56
N SER A 295 -29.19 -7.20 -8.27
CA SER A 295 -28.29 -6.86 -7.16
C SER A 295 -27.12 -7.85 -7.05
N PHE A 296 -27.35 -9.14 -7.27
CA PHE A 296 -26.31 -10.18 -7.32
C PHE A 296 -25.43 -10.07 -8.59
N VAL A 297 -26.00 -9.74 -9.75
CA VAL A 297 -25.25 -9.49 -11.00
C VAL A 297 -24.47 -8.17 -10.93
N MET A 298 -24.98 -7.12 -10.28
CA MET A 298 -24.19 -5.90 -9.98
C MET A 298 -23.02 -6.20 -9.04
N TYR A 299 -23.25 -7.00 -7.99
CA TYR A 299 -22.21 -7.36 -7.02
C TYR A 299 -21.16 -8.30 -7.64
N THR A 300 -21.56 -9.27 -8.44
CA THR A 300 -20.64 -10.21 -9.13
C THR A 300 -19.94 -9.58 -10.33
N ALA A 301 -20.60 -8.70 -11.10
CA ALA A 301 -19.94 -7.90 -12.13
C ALA A 301 -18.92 -6.91 -11.55
N SER A 302 -19.11 -6.45 -10.31
CA SER A 302 -18.13 -5.63 -9.57
C SER A 302 -16.86 -6.40 -9.20
N VAL A 303 -16.96 -7.73 -9.06
CA VAL A 303 -15.85 -8.62 -8.69
C VAL A 303 -15.13 -9.18 -9.93
N SER A 304 -15.83 -9.30 -11.07
CA SER A 304 -15.28 -9.96 -12.27
C SER A 304 -14.51 -9.05 -13.25
N ASN A 305 -14.48 -7.72 -13.10
CA ASN A 305 -13.71 -6.86 -14.03
C ASN A 305 -13.09 -5.59 -13.39
N PRO A 306 -11.96 -5.71 -12.69
CA PRO A 306 -11.32 -4.59 -11.99
C PRO A 306 -10.70 -3.52 -12.93
N MET A 307 -10.51 -3.77 -14.22
CA MET A 307 -9.88 -2.81 -15.14
C MET A 307 -10.80 -1.69 -15.66
N LYS A 308 -12.14 -1.86 -15.63
CA LYS A 308 -13.06 -0.80 -16.11
C LYS A 308 -13.31 0.32 -15.09
N HIS A 309 -13.04 0.09 -13.81
CA HIS A 309 -13.29 1.07 -12.75
C HIS A 309 -12.21 2.18 -12.69
N GLU A 310 -10.99 1.92 -13.16
CA GLU A 310 -9.90 2.91 -13.19
C GLU A 310 -10.20 4.07 -14.16
N LEU A 311 -10.98 3.81 -15.22
CA LEU A 311 -11.46 4.84 -16.15
C LEU A 311 -12.72 5.57 -15.65
N MET A 312 -13.58 4.93 -14.85
CA MET A 312 -14.86 5.50 -14.41
C MET A 312 -14.74 6.34 -13.12
N LEU A 313 -13.79 6.02 -12.24
CA LEU A 313 -13.48 6.79 -11.02
C LEU A 313 -12.92 8.19 -11.31
N SER A 314 -12.46 8.47 -12.53
CA SER A 314 -12.01 9.80 -12.93
C SER A 314 -13.14 10.82 -13.11
N ARG A 315 -14.43 10.41 -13.02
CA ARG A 315 -15.58 11.26 -13.41
C ARG A 315 -16.78 11.30 -12.47
N PHE A 316 -16.74 10.68 -11.29
CA PHE A 316 -17.86 10.76 -10.34
C PHE A 316 -17.40 11.25 -8.96
N GLU A 317 -17.84 12.47 -8.62
CA GLU A 317 -17.85 13.00 -7.25
C GLU A 317 -18.55 11.99 -6.31
N LEU A 318 -17.86 11.58 -5.24
CA LEU A 318 -18.36 10.65 -4.23
C LEU A 318 -19.52 11.26 -3.41
N PRO A 319 -20.71 10.62 -3.31
CA PRO A 319 -21.75 11.04 -2.38
C PRO A 319 -21.51 10.47 -0.96
N VAL A 320 -21.21 11.38 -0.02
CA VAL A 320 -21.65 11.54 1.40
C VAL A 320 -21.82 10.34 2.37
N ALA A 321 -21.89 9.07 1.95
CA ALA A 321 -22.19 7.95 2.86
C ALA A 321 -20.98 7.37 3.64
N LEU A 322 -19.77 7.91 3.47
CA LEU A 322 -18.56 7.52 4.21
C LEU A 322 -18.21 8.44 5.40
N ARG A 323 -19.12 9.35 5.78
CA ARG A 323 -18.85 10.38 6.81
C ARG A 323 -19.30 10.05 8.23
N LEU A 324 -19.73 8.83 8.53
CA LEU A 324 -20.19 8.44 9.87
C LEU A 324 -19.39 7.27 10.45
N ILE A 325 -18.08 7.45 10.62
CA ILE A 325 -17.34 6.98 11.80
C ILE A 325 -16.27 8.04 12.12
N SER A 326 -16.73 9.16 12.68
CA SER A 326 -15.88 10.07 13.44
C SER A 326 -16.09 9.72 14.91
N LEU A 327 -14.99 9.38 15.59
CA LEU A 327 -14.85 9.54 17.04
C LEU A 327 -13.44 10.10 17.25
N ASP A 328 -13.37 11.42 17.32
CA ASP A 328 -12.34 12.12 18.08
C ASP A 328 -12.77 12.21 19.56
N GLU A 329 -11.82 12.63 20.40
CA GLU A 329 -11.77 12.72 21.87
C GLU A 329 -11.30 11.43 22.58
N GLU A 330 -10.31 11.45 23.49
CA GLU A 330 -9.39 12.47 23.97
C GLU A 330 -8.34 11.68 24.79
N ASN A 331 -7.04 12.00 24.65
CA ASN A 331 -6.11 12.00 25.78
C ASN A 331 -4.80 12.66 25.38
N HIS A 332 -4.73 13.98 25.59
CA HIS A 332 -3.47 14.64 25.86
C HIS A 332 -3.00 14.29 27.28
N SER A 333 -1.78 13.78 27.42
CA SER A 333 -0.73 14.55 28.12
C SER A 333 0.58 13.75 28.26
N LYS A 334 1.67 14.52 28.11
CA LYS A 334 3.07 14.29 28.55
C LYS A 334 4.02 13.59 27.59
N GLU A 335 4.78 14.45 26.92
CA GLU A 335 6.15 14.22 26.44
C GLU A 335 7.02 13.54 27.50
N SER A 336 7.88 12.63 27.04
CA SER A 336 9.21 12.46 27.62
C SER A 336 10.20 12.04 26.54
N ASN A 337 11.16 12.94 26.29
CA ASN A 337 12.41 12.70 25.57
C ASN A 337 13.10 11.40 26.03
N TYR A 338 13.53 10.53 25.13
CA TYR A 338 14.78 9.78 25.34
C TYR A 338 15.51 9.48 24.02
N SER A 339 16.82 9.72 24.11
CA SER A 339 17.89 9.53 23.15
C SER A 339 18.11 8.06 22.79
N ALA A 340 18.78 7.85 21.66
CA ALA A 340 19.30 6.57 21.21
C ALA A 340 20.28 5.94 22.22
N ASP A 341 20.16 4.63 22.47
CA ASP A 341 21.28 3.68 22.40
C ASP A 341 20.77 2.21 22.41
N ASN A 342 21.64 1.33 21.91
CA ASN A 342 21.57 -0.10 21.66
C ASN A 342 20.82 -1.00 22.68
N GLY A 343 20.14 -2.03 22.15
CA GLY A 343 19.66 -3.15 22.95
C GLY A 343 19.17 -4.31 22.09
N LYS A 344 19.88 -5.43 22.18
CA LYS A 344 19.64 -6.72 21.52
C LYS A 344 18.29 -7.34 21.92
N ASP A 345 17.73 -8.10 20.97
CA ASP A 345 16.81 -9.24 21.09
C ASP A 345 15.54 -9.10 21.96
N VAL A 346 14.38 -9.37 21.35
CA VAL A 346 13.45 -10.48 21.70
C VAL A 346 12.20 -10.33 20.83
N ILE A 347 12.14 -11.05 19.70
CA ILE A 347 10.91 -11.73 19.24
C ILE A 347 11.32 -13.08 18.66
N PRO A 348 11.04 -14.18 19.39
CA PRO A 348 10.67 -15.42 18.75
C PRO A 348 9.43 -15.99 19.43
N MET A 349 8.23 -15.78 18.86
CA MET A 349 7.07 -16.67 19.07
C MET A 349 5.82 -16.17 18.32
N LEU A 350 5.82 -16.20 16.99
CA LEU A 350 4.57 -16.39 16.22
C LEU A 350 4.79 -17.32 15.02
N GLN A 351 5.75 -18.24 15.18
CA GLN A 351 5.93 -19.40 14.32
C GLN A 351 5.40 -20.62 15.08
N GLY A 352 4.09 -20.59 15.37
CA GLY A 352 3.39 -21.81 15.76
C GLY A 352 3.33 -22.71 14.53
N ASN A 353 3.97 -23.89 14.61
CA ASN A 353 3.86 -24.96 13.63
C ASN A 353 2.38 -25.30 13.38
N CYS A 354 1.78 -24.72 12.34
CA CYS A 354 0.59 -25.29 11.73
C CYS A 354 1.08 -26.42 10.81
N ASN A 355 1.08 -27.66 11.31
CA ASN A 355 1.28 -28.84 10.48
C ASN A 355 0.21 -28.85 9.38
N HIS A 356 0.63 -28.47 8.18
CA HIS A 356 -0.21 -28.38 7.00
C HIS A 356 -0.35 -29.79 6.41
N LYS A 357 -1.38 -30.52 6.82
CA LYS A 357 -1.88 -31.62 5.98
C LYS A 357 -2.64 -30.96 4.84
N GLN A 358 -2.09 -31.03 3.62
CA GLN A 358 -2.83 -30.71 2.41
C GLN A 358 -4.03 -31.67 2.33
N ASN A 359 -5.21 -31.22 2.73
CA ASN A 359 -6.45 -31.92 2.38
C ASN A 359 -6.79 -31.55 0.93
N SER A 360 -6.23 -32.34 0.02
CA SER A 360 -6.59 -32.42 -1.39
C SER A 360 -7.87 -33.26 -1.59
N GLY A 361 -8.89 -33.05 -0.76
CA GLY A 361 -10.18 -33.74 -0.94
C GLY A 361 -10.93 -33.12 -2.12
N ALA A 362 -11.43 -33.95 -3.04
CA ALA A 362 -12.36 -33.52 -4.06
C ALA A 362 -13.62 -32.95 -3.38
N VAL A 363 -14.29 -31.98 -4.01
CA VAL A 363 -15.52 -31.37 -3.48
C VAL A 363 -16.61 -32.42 -3.22
N ASP A 364 -16.59 -33.52 -3.98
CA ASP A 364 -17.51 -34.65 -3.85
C ASP A 364 -17.32 -35.45 -2.56
N ASP A 365 -16.09 -35.58 -2.06
CA ASP A 365 -15.81 -36.26 -0.77
C ASP A 365 -16.34 -35.47 0.43
N LEU A 366 -16.66 -34.18 0.25
CA LEU A 366 -17.11 -33.30 1.33
C LEU A 366 -18.61 -33.44 1.63
N LEU A 367 -19.38 -33.97 0.68
CA LEU A 367 -20.83 -33.90 0.67
C LEU A 367 -21.57 -35.17 1.14
N ASP A 368 -20.91 -36.33 1.31
CA ASP A 368 -21.57 -37.60 1.73
C ASP A 368 -22.94 -37.82 1.04
N LEU A 369 -23.04 -37.46 -0.23
CA LEU A 369 -24.23 -37.72 -1.04
C LEU A 369 -23.95 -39.02 -1.79
N GLN A 370 -24.50 -40.14 -1.30
CA GLN A 370 -24.56 -41.33 -2.13
C GLN A 370 -25.42 -41.03 -3.36
N PRO A 371 -24.99 -41.40 -4.57
CA PRO A 371 -25.88 -41.35 -5.72
C PRO A 371 -27.01 -42.37 -5.50
N GLU A 372 -28.26 -41.91 -5.58
CA GLU A 372 -29.39 -42.83 -5.72
C GLU A 372 -29.20 -43.60 -7.02
N GLU A 373 -29.00 -44.91 -6.90
CA GLU A 373 -29.02 -45.86 -8.02
C GLU A 373 -30.44 -45.87 -8.63
N ASN A 374 -30.52 -45.65 -9.94
CA ASN A 374 -31.69 -46.00 -10.76
C ASN A 374 -31.55 -47.42 -11.30
#